data_AF-A0A4X2K8Z7-F1
#
_entry.id   AF-A0A4X2K8Z7-F1
#
_cell.length_a   1.000
_cell.length_b   1.000
_cell.length_c   1.000
_cell.angle_alpha   90.00
_cell.angle_beta   90.00
_cell.angle_gamma   90.00
#
_symmetry.space_group_name_H-M   'P 1'
#
loop_
_entity.id
_entity.type
_entity.pdbx_description
1 polymer ?
#
loop_
_entity_poly.entity_id
_entity_poly.type
_entity_poly.pdbx_seq_one_letter_code
_entity_poly.pdbx_strand_id
1 'polypeptide(L)'
;MLTSLLASPPPFAPFPAAPETCGSHPHRCCWPARPFPWGQRTSPGGRGTRAAASPGWGSIPRRDAQETATALKRTIQALMDKGAVVRNLENLGERALPYKISVHNQRHHRGGYFLVDFYAPTTAVERIMEHLSRDIDVVRPNIVKHPQTLAVKECEGIIPVPFEDKLYSKKK
;
A
#
# COMPACT_ATOMS: atom_id res chain seq x y z
N MET A 1 55.46 27.94 -14.15
CA MET A 1 54.94 29.24 -13.69
C MET A 1 53.45 29.03 -13.45
N LEU A 2 53.07 28.75 -12.18
CA LEU A 2 52.33 29.67 -11.28
C LEU A 2 50.97 30.08 -11.90
N THR A 3 49.80 29.83 -11.32
CA THR A 3 49.40 29.84 -9.88
C THR A 3 48.09 29.09 -9.64
N SER A 4 48.05 28.42 -8.48
CA SER A 4 46.86 27.92 -7.76
C SER A 4 45.87 29.02 -7.41
N LEU A 5 44.58 28.67 -7.24
CA LEU A 5 43.69 29.27 -6.24
C LEU A 5 42.66 28.22 -5.76
N LEU A 6 42.99 27.63 -4.62
CA LEU A 6 42.10 26.89 -3.71
C LEU A 6 41.08 27.88 -3.13
N ALA A 7 39.79 27.55 -3.16
CA ALA A 7 38.77 28.20 -2.34
C ALA A 7 38.28 27.20 -1.29
N SER A 8 38.79 27.38 -0.07
CA SER A 8 38.40 26.65 1.14
C SER A 8 36.98 27.03 1.61
N PRO A 9 36.25 26.11 2.26
CA PRO A 9 34.94 26.38 2.85
C PRO A 9 35.04 27.13 4.19
N PRO A 10 34.04 27.95 4.56
CA PRO A 10 33.99 28.60 5.88
C PRO A 10 33.42 27.69 7.00
N PRO A 11 33.71 28.02 8.28
CA PRO A 11 33.55 27.15 9.45
C PRO A 11 32.23 27.32 10.25
N PHE A 12 32.02 26.34 11.14
CA PHE A 12 31.08 26.23 12.27
C PHE A 12 30.73 27.53 13.03
N ALA A 13 29.47 27.63 13.53
CA ALA A 13 29.08 27.63 14.96
C ALA A 13 27.56 27.95 15.13
N PRO A 14 26.98 28.13 16.34
CA PRO A 14 26.09 27.16 16.99
C PRO A 14 24.64 27.65 17.24
N PHE A 15 23.82 26.75 17.80
CA PHE A 15 22.49 26.98 18.40
C PHE A 15 22.39 28.25 19.26
N PRO A 16 21.19 28.86 19.31
CA PRO A 16 20.65 29.34 20.57
C PRO A 16 19.30 28.70 20.94
N ALA A 17 19.12 28.62 22.25
CA ALA A 17 17.98 28.10 22.99
C ALA A 17 16.69 28.91 22.83
N ALA A 18 15.58 28.28 23.22
CA ALA A 18 14.26 28.87 23.34
C ALA A 18 14.21 30.13 24.23
N PRO A 19 13.23 31.01 24.00
CA PRO A 19 12.63 31.80 25.06
C PRO A 19 11.25 31.26 25.46
N GLU A 20 11.11 31.05 26.76
CA GLU A 20 9.82 31.01 27.46
C GLU A 20 9.18 32.40 27.49
N THR A 21 7.86 32.41 27.66
CA THR A 21 7.01 33.50 28.15
C THR A 21 6.58 34.62 27.18
N CYS A 22 5.27 34.63 26.92
CA CYS A 22 4.43 35.83 26.98
C CYS A 22 3.02 35.31 27.28
N GLY A 23 2.49 35.49 28.49
CA GLY A 23 2.11 36.82 28.98
C GLY A 23 0.68 37.08 28.49
N SER A 24 -0.32 36.59 29.21
CA SER A 24 -1.18 37.46 30.03
C SER A 24 -1.68 38.71 29.29
N HIS A 25 -2.86 38.62 28.66
CA HIS A 25 -3.92 39.60 28.89
C HIS A 25 -5.31 38.98 28.65
N PRO A 26 -6.34 39.48 29.35
CA PRO A 26 -7.55 38.76 29.70
C PRO A 26 -8.66 38.96 28.65
N HIS A 27 -9.85 38.49 29.01
CA HIS A 27 -11.14 38.73 28.39
C HIS A 27 -11.58 37.68 27.35
N ARG A 28 -12.29 36.67 27.90
CA ARG A 28 -13.58 36.13 27.41
C ARG A 28 -13.51 35.28 26.12
N CYS A 29 -13.96 34.03 26.08
CA CYS A 29 -15.03 33.35 26.80
C CYS A 29 -14.72 31.85 26.92
N CYS A 30 -14.57 31.32 28.14
CA CYS A 30 -14.77 29.89 28.39
C CYS A 30 -16.19 29.73 28.93
N TRP A 31 -17.06 29.11 28.14
CA TRP A 31 -18.39 28.72 28.58
C TRP A 31 -18.29 27.60 29.64
N PRO A 32 -19.16 27.60 30.66
CA PRO A 32 -19.06 26.67 31.78
C PRO A 32 -19.79 25.35 31.46
N ALA A 33 -19.05 24.25 31.33
CA ALA A 33 -19.61 22.91 31.41
C ALA A 33 -19.22 22.29 32.75
N ARG A 34 -20.20 22.23 33.65
CA ARG A 34 -20.14 21.67 35.01
C ARG A 34 -19.62 20.22 35.00
N PRO A 35 -18.74 19.81 35.93
CA PRO A 35 -18.51 18.40 36.20
C PRO A 35 -19.65 17.85 37.06
N PHE A 36 -20.35 16.85 36.52
CA PHE A 36 -21.33 16.03 37.22
C PHE A 36 -20.57 15.10 38.20
N PRO A 37 -20.93 15.01 39.48
CA PRO A 37 -20.28 14.07 40.40
C PRO A 37 -20.89 12.68 40.18
N TRP A 38 -20.18 11.82 39.46
CA TRP A 38 -20.53 10.41 39.39
C TRP A 38 -20.17 9.74 40.72
N GLY A 39 -21.22 9.27 41.39
CA GLY A 39 -21.18 8.59 42.66
C GLY A 39 -20.31 7.34 42.66
N GLN A 40 -19.69 7.13 43.81
CA GLN A 40 -18.96 5.93 44.16
C GLN A 40 -19.90 4.72 44.14
N ARG A 41 -19.46 3.64 43.48
CA ARG A 41 -19.90 2.28 43.81
C ARG A 41 -18.69 1.35 43.72
N THR A 42 -18.08 1.10 44.87
CA THR A 42 -17.21 -0.04 45.09
C THR A 42 -18.07 -1.24 45.48
N SER A 43 -17.94 -2.35 44.74
CA SER A 43 -17.80 -3.68 45.36
C SER A 43 -17.52 -4.80 44.35
N PRO A 44 -16.87 -5.87 44.82
CA PRO A 44 -16.04 -6.76 44.02
C PRO A 44 -16.78 -8.03 43.60
N GLY A 45 -16.29 -8.69 42.56
CA GLY A 45 -16.73 -10.05 42.23
C GLY A 45 -17.13 -10.20 40.77
N GLY A 46 -16.14 -10.28 39.90
CA GLY A 46 -16.33 -10.67 38.52
C GLY A 46 -15.01 -11.19 37.99
N ARG A 47 -14.91 -12.52 37.87
CA ARG A 47 -13.82 -13.22 37.19
C ARG A 47 -13.52 -12.49 35.89
N GLY A 48 -12.40 -11.77 35.87
CA GLY A 48 -11.87 -11.15 34.68
C GLY A 48 -11.48 -12.24 33.71
N THR A 49 -12.38 -12.59 32.80
CA THR A 49 -11.95 -13.00 31.47
C THR A 49 -11.18 -11.79 30.95
N ARG A 50 -9.85 -11.84 31.07
CA ARG A 50 -8.96 -10.97 30.31
C ARG A 50 -9.40 -11.16 28.86
N ALA A 51 -10.17 -10.21 28.34
CA ALA A 51 -10.32 -10.05 26.92
C ALA A 51 -8.88 -9.92 26.42
N ALA A 52 -8.39 -11.00 25.81
CA ALA A 52 -7.14 -10.95 25.08
C ALA A 52 -7.37 -9.84 24.06
N ALA A 53 -6.78 -8.67 24.32
CA ALA A 53 -6.58 -7.68 23.30
C ALA A 53 -5.85 -8.43 22.21
N SER A 54 -6.59 -8.82 21.17
CA SER A 54 -6.00 -9.32 19.94
C SER A 54 -4.90 -8.32 19.61
N PRO A 55 -3.65 -8.74 19.34
CA PRO A 55 -2.60 -7.80 19.02
C PRO A 55 -3.07 -7.04 17.78
N GLY A 56 -3.62 -5.86 18.01
CA GLY A 56 -4.13 -5.00 16.98
C GLY A 56 -2.92 -4.69 16.15
N TRP A 57 -3.03 -4.94 14.85
CA TRP A 57 -2.03 -4.63 13.82
C TRP A 57 -1.78 -3.12 13.69
N GLY A 58 -1.87 -2.36 14.78
CA GLY A 58 -2.03 -0.92 14.85
C GLY A 58 -0.73 -0.12 14.74
N SER A 59 0.42 -0.78 14.57
CA SER A 59 1.71 -0.08 14.48
C SER A 59 2.74 -0.85 13.67
N ILE A 60 2.34 -1.53 12.59
CA ILE A 60 3.35 -1.97 11.61
C ILE A 60 3.86 -0.72 10.88
N PRO A 61 5.17 -0.43 10.92
CA PRO A 61 5.74 0.73 10.27
C PRO A 61 5.41 0.72 8.77
N ARG A 62 5.01 1.88 8.28
CA ARG A 62 4.81 2.16 6.86
C ARG A 62 6.18 2.15 6.17
N ARG A 63 6.29 1.58 4.97
CA ARG A 63 7.58 1.62 4.23
C ARG A 63 7.98 3.06 3.92
N ASP A 64 9.28 3.32 3.91
CA ASP A 64 9.84 4.60 3.52
C ASP A 64 9.53 4.90 2.05
N ALA A 65 8.98 6.10 1.79
CA ALA A 65 8.59 6.50 0.45
C ALA A 65 9.78 6.51 -0.52
N GLN A 66 10.98 6.84 -0.03
CA GLN A 66 12.19 6.88 -0.85
C GLN A 66 12.64 5.48 -1.30
N GLU A 67 12.54 4.49 -0.42
CA GLU A 67 12.85 3.09 -0.76
C GLU A 67 11.88 2.58 -1.83
N THR A 68 10.58 2.85 -1.66
CA THR A 68 9.57 2.47 -2.65
C THR A 68 9.78 3.15 -4.00
N ALA A 69 10.09 4.45 -4.02
CA ALA A 69 10.37 5.18 -5.25
C ALA A 69 11.60 4.61 -5.98
N THR A 70 12.63 4.22 -5.22
CA THR A 70 13.85 3.61 -5.78
C THR A 70 13.56 2.24 -6.36
N ALA A 71 12.81 1.40 -5.66
CA ALA A 71 12.40 0.08 -6.15
C ALA A 71 11.55 0.17 -7.43
N LEU A 72 10.58 1.09 -7.46
CA LEU A 72 9.77 1.34 -8.66
C LEU A 72 10.63 1.82 -9.83
N LYS A 73 11.56 2.75 -9.60
CA LYS A 73 12.46 3.24 -10.65
C LYS A 73 13.27 2.10 -11.26
N ARG A 74 13.83 1.20 -10.44
CA ARG A 74 14.57 0.02 -10.91
C ARG A 74 13.69 -0.90 -11.74
N THR A 75 12.47 -1.16 -11.26
CA THR A 75 11.50 -2.02 -11.96
C THR A 75 11.13 -1.45 -13.33
N ILE A 76 10.81 -0.15 -13.40
CA ILE A 76 10.43 0.54 -14.63
C ILE A 76 11.60 0.55 -15.62
N GLN A 77 12.81 0.85 -15.15
CA GLN A 77 13.99 0.82 -16.01
C GLN A 77 14.19 -0.56 -16.62
N ALA A 78 14.07 -1.62 -15.82
CA ALA A 78 14.20 -3.00 -16.29
C ALA A 78 13.09 -3.43 -17.27
N LEU A 79 11.90 -2.83 -17.20
CA LEU A 79 10.86 -3.01 -18.20
C LEU A 79 11.28 -2.36 -19.53
N MET A 80 11.75 -1.11 -19.47
CA MET A 80 12.17 -0.36 -20.65
C MET A 80 13.38 -0.99 -21.36
N ASP A 81 14.36 -1.47 -20.60
CA ASP A 81 15.56 -2.14 -21.13
C ASP A 81 15.22 -3.42 -21.92
N LYS A 82 14.06 -4.04 -21.65
CA LYS A 82 13.56 -5.25 -22.32
C LYS A 82 12.61 -4.97 -23.48
N GLY A 83 12.48 -3.70 -23.87
CA GLY A 83 11.61 -3.28 -24.97
C GLY A 83 10.15 -3.15 -24.60
N ALA A 84 9.82 -2.94 -23.32
CA ALA A 84 8.47 -2.58 -22.91
C ALA A 84 8.29 -1.06 -22.89
N VAL A 85 7.16 -0.57 -23.39
CA VAL A 85 6.77 0.83 -23.33
C VAL A 85 5.74 1.02 -22.24
N VAL A 86 6.09 1.77 -21.20
CA VAL A 86 5.20 2.03 -20.05
C VAL A 86 4.20 3.14 -20.41
N ARG A 87 2.90 2.88 -20.19
CA ARG A 87 1.79 3.79 -20.45
C ARG A 87 1.34 4.51 -19.19
N ASN A 88 1.11 3.78 -18.12
CA ASN A 88 0.59 4.32 -16.87
C ASN A 88 1.17 3.60 -15.66
N LEU A 89 1.26 4.31 -14.54
CA LEU A 89 1.69 3.81 -13.25
C LEU A 89 0.72 4.30 -12.20
N GLU A 90 0.01 3.37 -11.57
CA GLU A 90 -0.98 3.66 -10.54
C GLU A 90 -0.56 3.07 -9.20
N ASN A 91 -0.77 3.84 -8.13
CA ASN A 91 -0.51 3.42 -6.76
C ASN A 91 -1.85 3.19 -6.03
N LEU A 92 -2.15 1.94 -5.68
CA LEU A 92 -3.36 1.55 -4.94
C LEU A 92 -3.21 1.70 -3.41
N GLY A 93 -2.02 2.11 -2.98
CA GLY A 93 -1.65 2.35 -1.58
C GLY A 93 -1.04 1.13 -0.89
N GLU A 94 -0.51 1.38 0.30
CA GLU A 94 0.03 0.34 1.18
C GLU A 94 -1.09 -0.22 2.07
N ARG A 95 -1.32 -1.53 1.97
CA ARG A 95 -2.40 -2.22 2.69
C ARG A 95 -1.85 -3.46 3.39
N ALA A 96 -2.60 -3.93 4.39
CA ALA A 96 -2.34 -5.26 4.96
C ALA A 96 -2.61 -6.32 3.90
N LEU A 97 -1.73 -7.32 3.81
CA LEU A 97 -1.91 -8.46 2.92
C LEU A 97 -3.06 -9.34 3.46
N PRO A 98 -3.91 -9.91 2.60
CA PRO A 98 -5.01 -10.79 3.04
C PRO A 98 -4.50 -12.02 3.80
N TYR A 99 -3.29 -12.48 3.49
CA TYR A 99 -2.59 -13.57 4.16
C TYR A 99 -1.10 -13.29 4.22
N LYS A 100 -0.40 -14.04 5.07
CA LYS A 100 1.04 -13.88 5.30
C LYS A 100 1.81 -14.48 4.12
N ILE A 101 2.67 -13.70 3.49
CA ILE A 101 3.50 -14.16 2.35
C ILE A 101 4.94 -14.28 2.82
N SER A 102 5.57 -15.43 2.56
CA SER A 102 6.99 -15.66 2.85
C SER A 102 7.76 -15.73 1.54
N VAL A 103 8.59 -14.72 1.27
CA VAL A 103 9.35 -14.55 0.04
C VAL A 103 10.70 -13.92 0.41
N HIS A 104 11.78 -14.26 -0.32
CA HIS A 104 13.15 -13.79 -0.03
C HIS A 104 13.58 -13.94 1.43
N ASN A 105 13.23 -15.06 2.08
CA ASN A 105 13.47 -15.34 3.50
C ASN A 105 12.86 -14.32 4.48
N GLN A 106 11.94 -13.47 4.03
CA GLN A 106 11.21 -12.51 4.86
C GLN A 106 9.71 -12.85 4.87
N ARG A 107 9.05 -12.61 6.02
CA ARG A 107 7.60 -12.77 6.17
C ARG A 107 6.92 -11.41 6.09
N HIS A 108 6.14 -11.21 5.05
CA HIS A 108 5.41 -9.97 4.79
C HIS A 108 3.98 -10.05 5.30
N HIS A 109 3.58 -8.97 5.98
CA HIS A 109 2.23 -8.76 6.51
C HIS A 109 1.53 -7.54 5.88
N ARG A 110 2.30 -6.60 5.36
CA ARG A 110 1.84 -5.42 4.61
C ARG A 110 2.64 -5.32 3.31
N GLY A 111 2.06 -4.65 2.32
CA GLY A 111 2.69 -4.41 1.04
C GLY A 111 2.05 -3.24 0.31
N GLY A 112 2.84 -2.57 -0.53
CA GLY A 112 2.37 -1.58 -1.49
C GLY A 112 1.83 -2.28 -2.75
N TYR A 113 0.66 -1.87 -3.21
CA TYR A 113 0.07 -2.36 -4.43
C TYR A 113 0.26 -1.33 -5.54
N PHE A 114 0.93 -1.75 -6.62
CA PHE A 114 1.19 -0.90 -7.78
C PHE A 114 0.69 -1.60 -9.04
N LEU A 115 0.03 -0.85 -9.92
CA LEU A 115 -0.34 -1.29 -11.25
C LEU A 115 0.53 -0.54 -12.26
N VAL A 116 1.10 -1.29 -13.20
CA VAL A 116 1.90 -0.74 -14.29
C VAL A 116 1.30 -1.23 -15.59
N ASP A 117 0.76 -0.30 -16.36
CA ASP A 117 0.29 -0.58 -17.72
C ASP A 117 1.47 -0.41 -18.66
N PHE A 118 1.78 -1.45 -19.44
CA PHE A 118 2.84 -1.41 -20.43
C PHE A 118 2.48 -2.23 -21.66
N TYR A 119 3.07 -1.85 -22.79
CA TYR A 119 3.06 -2.64 -24.02
C TYR A 119 4.40 -3.35 -24.15
N ALA A 120 4.39 -4.67 -24.28
CA ALA A 120 5.58 -5.47 -24.47
C ALA A 120 5.33 -6.59 -25.48
N PRO A 121 6.36 -7.05 -26.22
CA PRO A 121 6.27 -8.27 -27.00
C PRO A 121 6.11 -9.49 -26.07
N THR A 122 5.46 -10.54 -26.56
CA THR A 122 5.21 -11.77 -25.76
C THR A 122 6.49 -12.43 -25.26
N THR A 123 7.58 -12.36 -26.04
CA THR A 123 8.92 -12.87 -25.68
C THR A 123 9.57 -12.12 -24.52
N ALA A 124 9.20 -10.86 -24.28
CA ALA A 124 9.76 -10.07 -23.17
C ALA A 124 9.08 -10.40 -21.84
N VAL A 125 7.84 -10.91 -21.83
CA VAL A 125 7.07 -11.16 -20.60
C VAL A 125 7.78 -12.15 -19.68
N GLU A 126 8.31 -13.25 -20.22
CA GLU A 126 9.06 -14.25 -19.46
C GLU A 126 10.33 -13.65 -18.84
N ARG A 127 11.08 -12.86 -19.62
CA ARG A 127 12.30 -12.16 -19.17
C ARG A 127 12.00 -11.12 -18.10
N ILE A 128 10.84 -10.46 -18.18
CA ILE A 128 10.39 -9.49 -17.17
C ILE A 128 10.08 -10.23 -15.88
N MET A 129 9.28 -11.30 -15.94
CA MET A 129 8.93 -12.12 -14.77
C MET A 129 10.16 -12.68 -14.05
N GLU A 130 11.16 -13.14 -14.80
CA GLU A 130 12.41 -13.65 -14.23
C GLU A 130 13.22 -12.59 -13.48
N HIS A 131 13.16 -11.33 -13.91
CA HIS A 131 13.84 -10.25 -13.20
C HIS A 131 13.10 -9.84 -11.95
N LEU A 132 11.76 -9.75 -12.03
CA LEU A 132 10.93 -9.41 -10.88
C LEU A 132 10.96 -10.49 -9.79
N SER A 133 11.17 -11.76 -10.15
CA SER A 133 11.29 -12.84 -9.17
C SER A 133 12.62 -12.86 -8.42
N ARG A 134 13.65 -12.15 -8.91
CA ARG A 134 14.95 -11.99 -8.26
C ARG A 134 15.03 -10.72 -7.41
N ASP A 135 14.12 -9.78 -7.63
CA ASP A 135 14.08 -8.51 -6.91
C ASP A 135 13.53 -8.70 -5.49
N ILE A 136 14.35 -8.41 -4.50
CA ILE A 136 14.06 -8.60 -3.07
C ILE A 136 12.91 -7.69 -2.60
N ASP A 137 12.73 -6.55 -3.26
CA ASP A 137 11.71 -5.56 -2.88
C ASP A 137 10.29 -5.99 -3.32
N VAL A 138 10.20 -6.92 -4.29
CA VAL A 138 8.97 -7.41 -4.90
C VAL A 138 8.47 -8.68 -4.21
N VAL A 139 7.30 -8.58 -3.55
CA VAL A 139 6.73 -9.71 -2.80
C VAL A 139 6.01 -10.71 -3.72
N ARG A 140 5.31 -10.23 -4.75
CA ARG A 140 4.56 -11.08 -5.68
C ARG A 140 4.39 -10.38 -7.03
N PRO A 141 5.19 -10.74 -8.05
CA PRO A 141 4.97 -10.26 -9.40
C PRO A 141 3.82 -11.00 -10.07
N ASN A 142 2.98 -10.28 -10.81
CA ASN A 142 1.96 -10.86 -11.66
C ASN A 142 1.77 -9.98 -12.90
N ILE A 143 1.78 -10.60 -14.08
CA ILE A 143 1.52 -9.94 -15.35
C ILE A 143 0.24 -10.56 -15.92
N VAL A 144 -0.78 -9.71 -16.09
CA VAL A 144 -2.07 -10.09 -16.66
C VAL A 144 -2.32 -9.27 -17.91
N LYS A 145 -3.11 -9.82 -18.84
CA LYS A 145 -3.58 -9.06 -20.00
C LYS A 145 -4.45 -7.91 -19.52
N HIS A 146 -4.19 -6.72 -20.04
CA HIS A 146 -4.93 -5.54 -19.64
C HIS A 146 -6.41 -5.67 -20.06
N PRO A 147 -7.39 -5.53 -19.14
CA PRO A 147 -8.80 -5.82 -19.40
C PRO A 147 -9.41 -4.96 -20.52
N GLN A 148 -8.87 -3.75 -20.77
CA GLN A 148 -9.31 -2.90 -21.88
C GLN A 148 -9.03 -3.51 -23.26
N THR A 149 -8.18 -4.55 -23.36
CA THR A 149 -7.94 -5.27 -24.63
C THR A 149 -9.08 -6.23 -24.98
N LEU A 150 -9.94 -6.58 -24.02
CA LEU A 150 -11.08 -7.45 -24.25
C LEU A 150 -12.30 -6.58 -24.49
N ALA A 151 -12.79 -6.57 -25.73
CA ALA A 151 -14.08 -5.97 -26.03
C ALA A 151 -15.14 -6.62 -25.13
N VAL A 152 -15.76 -5.81 -24.26
CA VAL A 152 -16.86 -6.27 -23.43
C VAL A 152 -18.01 -6.59 -24.38
N LYS A 153 -18.33 -7.87 -24.53
CA LYS A 153 -19.52 -8.30 -25.27
C LYS A 153 -20.74 -7.81 -24.52
N GLU A 154 -21.72 -7.30 -25.25
CA GLU A 154 -23.01 -6.95 -24.66
C GLU A 154 -23.64 -8.19 -24.03
N CYS A 155 -24.06 -8.06 -22.77
CA CYS A 155 -24.74 -9.14 -22.06
C CYS A 155 -26.23 -9.07 -22.38
N GLU A 156 -26.76 -10.05 -23.11
CA GLU A 156 -28.19 -10.17 -23.47
C GLU A 156 -29.09 -10.51 -22.26
N GLY A 157 -28.50 -10.72 -21.08
CA GLY A 157 -29.21 -11.08 -19.85
C GLY A 157 -29.50 -12.58 -19.75
N ILE A 158 -30.38 -12.95 -18.83
CA ILE A 158 -30.81 -14.34 -18.67
C ILE A 158 -31.80 -14.65 -19.79
N ILE A 159 -31.38 -15.45 -20.77
CA ILE A 159 -32.27 -15.98 -21.80
C ILE A 159 -33.08 -17.12 -21.15
N PRO A 160 -34.42 -17.01 -21.02
CA PRO A 160 -35.22 -18.09 -20.49
C PRO A 160 -35.13 -19.30 -21.43
N VAL A 161 -34.51 -20.38 -20.94
CA VAL A 161 -34.38 -21.62 -21.68
C VAL A 161 -35.68 -22.41 -21.54
N PRO A 162 -36.41 -22.71 -22.62
CA PRO A 162 -37.62 -23.53 -22.54
C PRO A 162 -37.28 -24.97 -22.15
N PHE A 163 -38.20 -25.65 -21.48
CA PHE A 163 -38.05 -27.07 -21.19
C PHE A 163 -38.11 -27.89 -22.48
N GLU A 164 -37.21 -28.86 -22.63
CA GLU A 164 -37.22 -29.76 -23.79
C GLU A 164 -38.30 -30.84 -23.61
N ASP A 165 -39.46 -30.63 -24.24
CA ASP A 165 -40.62 -31.53 -24.14
C ASP A 165 -40.48 -32.85 -24.93
N LYS A 166 -39.37 -33.05 -25.66
CA LYS A 166 -39.16 -34.18 -26.58
C LYS A 166 -38.18 -35.25 -26.07
N LEU A 167 -37.94 -35.29 -24.75
CA LEU A 167 -36.96 -36.22 -24.16
C LEU A 167 -37.43 -37.68 -24.10
N TYR A 168 -38.74 -37.95 -24.22
CA TYR A 168 -39.26 -39.32 -24.18
C TYR A 168 -40.20 -39.62 -25.34
N SER A 169 -39.91 -40.71 -26.06
CA SER A 169 -40.82 -41.28 -27.05
C SER A 169 -42.05 -41.83 -26.33
N LYS A 170 -43.24 -41.36 -26.70
CA LYS A 170 -44.51 -41.81 -26.13
C LYS A 170 -44.77 -43.26 -26.57
N LYS A 171 -44.23 -44.22 -25.81
CA LYS A 171 -44.43 -45.66 -26.06
C LYS A 171 -45.88 -46.01 -25.71
N LYS A 172 -46.57 -46.61 -26.67
CA LYS A 172 -47.99 -46.98 -26.61
C LYS A 172 -48.18 -48.32 -25.92
#